data_AF-A0A4Y2D900-F1
#
_entry.id   AF-A0A4Y2D900-F1
#
_cell.length_a   1.000
_cell.length_b   1.000
_cell.length_c   1.000
_cell.angle_alpha   90.00
_cell.angle_beta   90.00
_cell.angle_gamma   90.00
#
_symmetry.space_group_name_H-M   'P 1'
#
loop_
_entity.id
_entity.type
_entity.pdbx_description
1 polymer ?
#
loop_
_entity_poly.entity_id
_entity_poly.type
_entity_poly.pdbx_seq_one_letter_code
_entity_poly.pdbx_strand_id
1 'polypeptide(L)'
;MVEGENLNEVVNLVTKTIISAADANIPKSGLSFLKNRKPWWNKHCTDTNRNQRKAWNVFRWHPTSSNQIAFQRAKSIARWVGGKVNLNTGLNLCPVLIPL
;
A
#
# COMPACT_ATOMS: atom_id res chain seq x y z
N MET A 1 -36.41 -19.49 26.01
CA MET A 1 -37.79 -19.21 25.57
C MET A 1 -38.08 -17.77 25.98
N VAL A 2 -38.70 -16.98 25.10
CA VAL A 2 -38.98 -15.56 25.39
C VAL A 2 -40.32 -15.50 26.11
N GLU A 3 -40.30 -15.12 27.39
CA GLU A 3 -41.50 -14.84 28.17
C GLU A 3 -41.59 -13.33 28.38
N GLY A 4 -42.75 -12.76 28.07
CA GLY A 4 -43.03 -11.34 28.24
C GLY A 4 -44.54 -11.10 28.18
N GLU A 5 -45.05 -10.25 29.07
CA GLU A 5 -46.48 -9.97 29.18
C GLU A 5 -46.96 -8.95 28.13
N ASN A 6 -46.03 -8.20 27.53
CA ASN A 6 -46.31 -7.17 26.54
C ASN A 6 -45.61 -7.43 25.20
N LEU A 7 -46.35 -7.37 24.10
CA LEU A 7 -45.85 -7.57 22.73
C LEU A 7 -44.63 -6.70 22.42
N ASN A 8 -44.64 -5.45 22.87
CA ASN A 8 -43.56 -4.51 22.61
C ASN A 8 -42.26 -4.90 23.35
N GLU A 9 -42.38 -5.51 24.52
CA GLU A 9 -41.23 -6.01 25.29
C GLU A 9 -40.64 -7.24 24.64
N VAL A 10 -41.49 -8.15 24.16
CA VAL A 10 -41.06 -9.35 23.41
C VAL A 10 -40.31 -8.96 22.15
N VAL A 11 -40.83 -8.00 21.37
CA VAL A 11 -40.16 -7.50 20.14
C VAL A 11 -38.81 -6.88 20.46
N ASN A 12 -38.73 -6.06 21.52
CA ASN A 12 -37.47 -5.45 21.94
C ASN A 12 -36.45 -6.49 22.42
N LEU A 13 -36.89 -7.52 23.14
CA LEU A 13 -36.03 -8.59 23.61
C LEU A 13 -35.44 -9.37 22.43
N VAL A 14 -36.29 -9.81 21.50
CA VAL A 14 -35.87 -10.53 20.29
C VAL A 14 -34.87 -9.71 19.48
N THR A 15 -35.15 -8.41 19.29
CA THR A 15 -34.28 -7.50 18.55
C THR A 15 -32.91 -7.38 19.21
N LYS A 16 -32.86 -7.21 20.54
CA LYS A 16 -31.61 -7.16 21.30
C LYS A 16 -30.82 -8.47 21.22
N THR A 17 -31.50 -9.61 21.28
CA THR A 17 -30.86 -10.93 21.16
C THR A 17 -30.23 -11.12 19.79
N ILE A 18 -30.91 -10.72 18.71
CA ILE A 18 -30.39 -10.80 17.35
C ILE A 18 -29.14 -9.91 17.20
N ILE A 19 -29.19 -8.67 17.67
CA ILE A 19 -28.05 -7.74 17.60
C ILE A 19 -26.87 -8.27 18.41
N SER A 20 -27.11 -8.77 19.63
CA SER A 20 -26.04 -9.32 20.48
C SER A 20 -25.43 -10.58 19.88
N ALA A 21 -26.23 -11.45 19.27
CA ALA A 21 -25.74 -12.63 18.58
C ALA A 21 -24.94 -12.26 17.32
N ALA A 22 -25.40 -11.24 16.58
CA ALA A 22 -24.67 -10.71 15.44
C ALA A 22 -23.33 -10.11 15.85
N ASP A 23 -23.30 -9.28 16.90
CA ASP A 23 -22.07 -8.65 17.39
C ASP A 23 -21.06 -9.66 17.96
N ALA A 24 -21.53 -10.77 18.53
CA ALA A 24 -20.67 -11.83 19.05
C ALA A 24 -20.07 -12.72 17.94
N ASN A 25 -20.80 -12.94 16.85
CA ASN A 25 -20.40 -13.89 15.80
C ASN A 25 -19.84 -13.22 14.54
N ILE A 26 -20.22 -11.97 14.28
CA ILE A 26 -19.69 -11.16 13.20
C ILE A 26 -18.64 -10.26 13.83
N PRO A 27 -17.34 -10.61 13.72
CA PRO A 27 -16.30 -9.68 14.15
C PRO A 27 -16.51 -8.39 13.36
N LYS A 28 -16.85 -7.30 14.06
CA LYS A 28 -16.83 -5.96 13.47
C LYS A 28 -15.41 -5.80 12.97
N SER A 29 -15.22 -5.92 11.66
CA SER A 29 -13.91 -5.80 11.04
C SER A 29 -13.42 -4.41 11.38
N GLY A 30 -12.64 -4.31 12.45
CA GLY A 30 -11.92 -3.11 12.79
C GLY A 30 -11.18 -2.78 11.52
N LEU A 31 -11.47 -1.61 10.98
CA LEU A 31 -10.69 -0.97 9.94
C LEU A 31 -9.30 -0.67 10.52
N SER A 32 -8.55 -1.71 10.86
CA SER A 32 -7.11 -1.72 10.78
C SER A 32 -6.80 -1.73 9.29
N PHE A 33 -7.15 -0.63 8.61
CA PHE A 33 -6.49 -0.30 7.38
C PHE A 33 -5.01 -0.38 7.69
N LEU A 34 -4.31 -1.27 7.01
CA LEU A 34 -2.85 -1.31 7.03
C LEU A 34 -2.37 0.13 6.89
N LYS A 35 -1.83 0.66 7.99
CA LYS A 35 -1.46 2.07 8.22
C LYS A 35 -0.97 2.68 6.91
N ASN A 36 -1.81 3.51 6.29
CA ASN A 36 -1.47 4.40 5.19
C ASN A 36 -0.56 3.76 4.12
N ARG A 37 -1.12 2.84 3.32
CA ARG A 37 -0.47 2.46 2.07
C ARG A 37 -0.27 3.75 1.26
N LYS A 38 0.97 4.23 1.15
CA LYS A 38 1.28 5.40 0.33
C LYS A 38 0.69 5.17 -1.06
N PRO A 39 -0.03 6.12 -1.64
CA PRO A 39 -0.60 5.94 -2.96
C PRO A 39 0.50 5.54 -3.94
N TRP A 40 0.21 4.54 -4.77
CA TRP A 40 1.18 3.99 -5.71
C TRP A 40 1.66 5.04 -6.74
N TRP A 41 0.86 6.09 -6.97
CA TRP A 41 1.23 7.27 -7.76
C TRP A 41 2.02 8.30 -6.92
N ASN A 42 3.21 7.93 -6.46
CA ASN A 42 4.07 8.90 -5.77
C ASN A 42 4.91 9.70 -6.78
N LYS A 43 4.74 11.03 -6.81
CA LYS A 43 5.56 11.96 -7.61
C LYS A 43 7.06 11.69 -7.39
N HIS A 44 7.46 11.36 -6.17
CA HIS A 44 8.85 11.05 -5.83
C HIS A 44 9.37 9.73 -6.43
N CYS A 45 8.59 8.65 -6.53
CA CYS A 45 9.02 7.44 -7.29
C CYS A 45 9.05 7.76 -8.80
N THR A 46 8.15 8.60 -9.29
CA THR A 46 8.13 9.02 -10.71
C THR A 46 9.38 9.81 -11.09
N ASP A 47 9.76 10.79 -10.28
CA ASP A 47 10.91 11.66 -10.53
C ASP A 47 12.24 10.89 -10.44
N THR A 48 12.38 9.99 -9.46
CA THR A 48 13.60 9.18 -9.32
C THR A 48 13.75 8.14 -10.44
N ASN A 49 12.66 7.51 -10.88
CA ASN A 49 12.67 6.66 -12.07
C ASN A 49 13.01 7.44 -13.35
N ARG A 50 12.47 8.66 -13.51
CA ARG A 50 12.79 9.53 -14.64
C ARG A 50 14.28 9.87 -14.65
N ASN A 51 14.86 10.20 -13.50
CA ASN A 51 16.28 10.52 -13.38
C ASN A 51 17.17 9.31 -13.65
N GLN A 52 16.81 8.11 -13.16
CA GLN A 52 17.51 6.87 -13.49
C GLN A 52 17.52 6.62 -15.00
N ARG A 53 16.36 6.75 -15.68
CA ARG A 53 16.26 6.56 -17.13
C ARG A 53 17.09 7.58 -17.91
N LYS A 54 17.08 8.85 -17.49
CA LYS A 54 17.94 9.89 -18.10
C LYS A 54 19.42 9.54 -17.98
N ALA A 55 19.88 9.17 -16.78
CA ALA A 55 21.27 8.80 -16.55
C ALA A 55 21.67 7.52 -17.32
N TRP A 56 20.76 6.54 -17.42
CA TRP A 56 20.95 5.36 -18.26
C TRP A 56 21.11 5.71 -19.73
N ASN A 57 20.24 6.58 -20.27
CA ASN A 57 20.33 6.98 -21.68
C ASN A 57 21.65 7.67 -21.99
N VAL A 58 22.10 8.57 -21.11
CA VAL A 58 23.40 9.24 -21.26
C VAL A 58 24.55 8.24 -21.21
N PHE A 59 24.56 7.33 -20.24
CA PHE A 59 25.60 6.30 -20.12
C PHE A 59 25.59 5.33 -21.30
N ARG A 60 24.41 4.92 -21.79
CA ARG A 60 24.25 4.03 -22.94
C ARG A 60 24.82 4.65 -24.22
N TRP A 61 24.69 5.96 -24.39
CA TRP A 61 25.19 6.67 -25.56
C TRP A 61 26.68 7.01 -25.42
N HIS A 62 27.12 7.31 -24.20
CA HIS A 62 28.48 7.73 -23.90
C HIS A 62 29.00 7.00 -22.66
N PRO A 63 29.62 5.81 -22.82
CA PRO A 63 30.05 4.96 -21.71
C PRO A 63 31.37 5.47 -21.09
N THR A 64 31.29 6.60 -20.41
CA THR A 64 32.40 7.19 -19.64
C THR A 64 32.28 6.81 -18.15
N SER A 65 33.40 6.84 -17.42
CA SER A 65 33.43 6.55 -15.97
C SER A 65 32.53 7.52 -15.18
N SER A 66 32.54 8.81 -15.54
CA SER A 66 31.67 9.83 -14.94
C SER A 66 30.19 9.48 -15.13
N ASN A 67 29.79 9.08 -16.35
CA ASN A 67 28.41 8.71 -16.66
C ASN A 67 27.99 7.41 -15.95
N GLN A 68 28.91 6.44 -15.81
CA GLN A 68 28.69 5.22 -15.05
C GLN A 68 28.41 5.53 -13.57
N ILE A 69 29.22 6.40 -12.95
CA ILE A 69 29.04 6.83 -11.55
C ILE A 69 27.69 7.55 -11.40
N ALA A 70 27.35 8.46 -12.32
CA ALA A 70 26.07 9.18 -12.30
C ALA A 70 24.88 8.21 -12.41
N PHE A 71 24.94 7.23 -13.30
CA PHE A 71 23.91 6.19 -13.43
C PHE A 71 23.79 5.34 -12.16
N GLN A 72 24.89 4.87 -11.58
CA GLN A 72 24.86 4.05 -10.37
C GLN A 72 24.28 4.83 -9.18
N ARG A 73 24.59 6.12 -9.04
CA ARG A 73 23.98 7.01 -8.05
C ARG A 73 22.47 7.14 -8.25
N ALA A 74 22.01 7.38 -9.49
CA ALA A 74 20.57 7.46 -9.77
C ALA A 74 19.86 6.11 -9.53
N LYS A 75 20.53 4.99 -9.86
CA LYS A 75 20.03 3.63 -9.65
C LYS A 75 19.91 3.26 -8.16
N SER A 76 20.81 3.73 -7.31
CA SER A 76 20.72 3.49 -5.85
C SER A 76 19.58 4.31 -5.23
N ILE A 77 19.43 5.57 -5.63
CA ILE A 77 18.34 6.45 -5.17
C ILE A 77 16.97 5.87 -5.56
N ALA A 78 16.78 5.46 -6.82
CA ALA A 78 15.53 4.87 -7.29
C ALA A 78 15.19 3.57 -6.52
N ARG A 79 16.18 2.71 -6.25
CA ARG A 79 16.00 1.50 -5.43
C ARG A 79 15.59 1.82 -4.00
N TRP A 80 16.21 2.80 -3.37
CA TRP A 80 15.87 3.19 -1.99
C TRP A 80 14.46 3.77 -1.89
N VAL A 81 14.07 4.63 -2.82
CA VAL A 81 12.70 5.19 -2.88
C VAL A 81 11.68 4.08 -3.17
N GLY A 82 11.99 3.16 -4.10
CA GLY A 82 11.14 2.00 -4.40
C GLY A 82 10.96 1.07 -3.20
N GLY A 83 12.04 0.77 -2.46
CA GLY A 83 11.97 -0.02 -1.23
C GLY A 83 11.06 0.62 -0.18
N LYS A 84 11.14 1.95 -0.01
CA LYS A 84 10.22 2.69 0.87
C LYS A 84 8.76 2.63 0.41
N VAL A 85 8.48 2.58 -0.90
CA VAL A 85 7.10 2.48 -1.40
C VAL A 85 6.58 1.04 -1.24
N ASN A 86 7.39 0.04 -1.57
CA ASN A 86 7.01 -1.37 -1.52
C ASN A 86 6.76 -1.87 -0.08
N LEU A 87 7.57 -1.42 0.90
CA LEU A 87 7.37 -1.72 2.33
C LEU A 87 6.00 -1.24 2.86
N ASN A 88 5.46 -0.18 2.27
CA ASN A 88 4.19 0.41 2.71
C ASN A 88 2.99 -0.05 1.88
N THR A 89 3.18 -0.59 0.67
CA THR A 89 2.08 -0.89 -0.27
C THR A 89 1.86 -2.37 -0.53
N GLY A 90 2.82 -3.24 -0.20
CA GLY A 90 2.74 -4.68 -0.45
C GLY A 90 2.74 -5.06 -1.95
N LEU A 91 3.08 -4.11 -2.83
CA LEU A 91 3.09 -4.27 -4.28
C LEU A 91 4.48 -3.86 -4.81
N ASN A 92 5.04 -4.64 -5.73
CA ASN A 92 6.34 -4.38 -6.37
C ASN A 92 6.22 -3.28 -7.44
N LEU A 93 5.94 -2.04 -7.05
CA LEU A 93 5.46 -0.99 -7.97
C LEU A 93 6.50 0.01 -8.49
N CYS A 94 7.76 -0.09 -8.08
CA CYS A 94 8.84 0.59 -8.81
C CYS A 94 9.64 -0.51 -9.55
N PRO A 95 9.22 -0.93 -10.77
CA PRO A 95 9.97 -1.91 -11.53
C PRO A 95 11.28 -1.26 -11.94
N VAL A 96 12.36 -1.58 -11.22
CA VAL A 96 13.73 -1.33 -11.65
C VAL A 96 14.05 -2.37 -12.73
N LEU A 97 13.29 -2.38 -13.82
CA LEU A 97 13.61 -3.14 -15.03
C LEU A 97 14.25 -2.17 -16.02
N ILE A 98 15.52 -1.87 -15.76
CA ILE A 98 16.46 -1.70 -16.85
C ILE A 98 17.31 -2.98 -16.78
N PRO A 99 17.06 -3.96 -17.65
CA PRO A 99 17.90 -5.15 -17.74
C PRO A 99 19.33 -4.68 -18.01
N LEU A 100 20.26 -5.10 -17.16
CA LEU A 100 21.67 -5.18 -17.54
C LEU A 100 21.82 -6.40 -18.46
#